data_AF-S4RNP8-F1
#
_entry.id   AF-S4RNP8-F1
#
_cell.length_a   1.000
_cell.length_b   1.000
_cell.length_c   1.000
_cell.angle_alpha   90.00
_cell.angle_beta   90.00
_cell.angle_gamma   90.00
#
_symmetry.space_group_name_H-M   'P 1'
#
loop_
_entity.id
_entity.type
_entity.pdbx_description
1 polymer ?
#
loop_
_entity_poly.entity_id
_entity_poly.type
_entity_poly.pdbx_seq_one_letter_code
_entity_poly.pdbx_strand_id
1 'polypeptide(L)'
;SAGTLPVTFRCLEENLGIDKRITRFVLPVGATINMDGTALYEAVAAIFIAQMNGVVLDGGQIVTVSLTATLASVGAASIPSAGLVTMLLILTAVGLPTSDISLLVAVDWLLDRMRTSVNVVGDSFGAGIVYHLSRAELDAIDARAHEDPDLTHRASLYEDGRNHQPGASEVIALNSVVAEDSKVT
;
A
#
# COMPACT_ATOMS: atom_id res chain seq x y z
N SER A 1 -7.20 3.93 -1.72
CA SER A 1 -6.31 3.62 -2.86
C SER A 1 -6.34 2.15 -3.29
N ALA A 2 -6.30 1.16 -2.38
CA ALA A 2 -6.29 -0.27 -2.77
C ALA A 2 -7.42 -0.70 -3.75
N GLY A 3 -8.63 -0.14 -3.62
CA GLY A 3 -9.74 -0.45 -4.54
C GLY A 3 -9.53 -0.01 -6.00
N THR A 4 -8.61 0.93 -6.27
CA THR A 4 -8.31 1.39 -7.63
C THR A 4 -7.12 0.64 -8.24
N LEU A 5 -6.44 -0.21 -7.46
CA LEU A 5 -5.19 -0.87 -7.84
C LEU A 5 -5.26 -1.61 -9.20
N PRO A 6 -6.33 -2.39 -9.52
CA PRO A 6 -6.41 -3.08 -10.81
C PRO A 6 -6.46 -2.12 -12.00
N VAL A 7 -7.12 -0.97 -11.84
CA VAL A 7 -7.19 0.06 -12.88
C VAL A 7 -5.84 0.75 -13.03
N THR A 8 -5.18 1.07 -11.91
CA THR A 8 -3.84 1.67 -11.90
C THR A 8 -2.82 0.76 -12.60
N PHE A 9 -2.83 -0.55 -12.33
CA PHE A 9 -2.00 -1.53 -13.05
C PHE A 9 -2.17 -1.42 -14.56
N ARG A 10 -3.42 -1.49 -15.04
CA ARG A 10 -3.71 -1.39 -16.48
C ARG A 10 -3.24 -0.07 -17.07
N CYS A 11 -3.49 1.05 -16.40
CA CYS A 11 -3.04 2.35 -16.91
C CYS A 11 -1.51 2.44 -17.01
N LEU A 12 -0.77 1.93 -16.02
CA LEU A 12 0.69 2.00 -16.04
C LEU A 12 1.31 1.03 -17.05
N GLU A 13 0.80 -0.20 -17.14
CA GLU A 13 1.34 -1.24 -18.01
C GLU A 13 0.90 -1.04 -19.47
N GLU A 14 -0.39 -0.79 -19.71
CA GLU A 14 -0.96 -0.72 -21.07
C GLU A 14 -0.80 0.68 -21.68
N ASN A 15 -1.04 1.75 -20.92
CA ASN A 15 -1.04 3.11 -21.48
C ASN A 15 0.32 3.80 -21.37
N LEU A 16 1.05 3.59 -20.26
CA LEU A 16 2.34 4.23 -20.01
C LEU A 16 3.54 3.32 -20.30
N GLY A 17 3.31 2.03 -20.57
CA GLY A 17 4.36 1.08 -20.96
C GLY A 17 5.39 0.80 -19.85
N ILE A 18 5.02 0.97 -18.58
CA ILE A 18 5.90 0.65 -17.46
C ILE A 18 6.03 -0.86 -17.31
N ASP A 19 7.25 -1.34 -17.06
CA ASP A 19 7.55 -2.76 -16.91
C ASP A 19 6.76 -3.41 -15.75
N LYS A 20 6.15 -4.57 -16.04
CA LYS A 20 5.32 -5.31 -15.08
C LYS A 20 6.06 -5.71 -13.81
N ARG A 21 7.37 -5.92 -13.88
CA ARG A 21 8.22 -6.23 -12.72
C ARG A 21 8.24 -5.07 -11.74
N ILE A 22 8.27 -3.84 -12.25
CA ILE A 22 8.24 -2.63 -11.42
C ILE A 22 6.82 -2.39 -10.89
N THR A 23 5.79 -2.42 -11.73
CA THR A 23 4.40 -2.15 -11.28
C THR A 23 3.96 -3.14 -10.19
N ARG A 24 4.27 -4.42 -10.34
CA ARG A 24 3.92 -5.49 -9.38
C ARG A 24 4.65 -5.37 -8.05
N PHE A 25 5.79 -4.68 -8.02
CA PHE A 25 6.50 -4.37 -6.79
C PHE A 25 6.01 -3.07 -6.17
N VAL A 26 6.00 -1.98 -6.94
CA VAL A 26 5.77 -0.62 -6.42
C VAL A 26 4.31 -0.38 -6.05
N LEU A 27 3.34 -0.79 -6.89
CA LEU A 27 1.93 -0.43 -6.67
C LEU A 27 1.32 -1.07 -5.41
N PRO A 28 1.53 -2.37 -5.11
CA PRO A 28 1.00 -2.96 -3.89
C PRO A 28 1.63 -2.35 -2.62
N VAL A 29 2.93 -2.05 -2.67
CA VAL A 29 3.64 -1.41 -1.55
C VAL A 29 3.17 0.04 -1.36
N GLY A 30 3.06 0.80 -2.46
CA GLY A 30 2.59 2.18 -2.47
C GLY A 30 1.17 2.31 -1.94
N ALA A 31 0.24 1.48 -2.42
CA ALA A 31 -1.16 1.56 -1.99
C ALA A 31 -1.39 1.34 -0.48
N THR A 32 -0.42 0.75 0.23
CA THR A 32 -0.43 0.58 1.69
C THR A 32 0.40 1.63 2.41
N ILE A 33 1.59 1.97 1.93
CA ILE A 33 2.54 2.82 2.67
C ILE A 33 2.41 4.29 2.27
N ASN A 34 2.17 4.57 0.98
CA ASN A 34 2.13 5.91 0.42
C ASN A 34 0.75 6.54 0.59
N MET A 35 0.50 7.02 1.81
CA MET A 35 -0.71 7.73 2.19
C MET A 35 -0.47 9.23 2.41
N ASP A 36 0.28 9.89 1.52
CA ASP A 36 0.61 11.33 1.61
C ASP A 36 -0.63 12.23 1.69
N GLY A 37 -1.67 11.92 0.89
CA GLY A 37 -2.94 12.63 0.94
C GLY A 37 -3.65 12.49 2.29
N THR A 38 -3.48 11.36 2.98
CA THR A 38 -4.00 11.15 4.33
C THR A 38 -3.24 11.99 5.35
N ALA A 39 -1.91 11.96 5.32
CA ALA A 39 -1.07 12.77 6.20
C ALA A 39 -1.35 14.27 6.02
N LEU A 40 -1.47 14.73 4.76
CA LEU A 40 -1.80 16.11 4.44
C LEU A 40 -3.17 16.51 4.99
N TYR A 41 -4.19 15.68 4.78
CA TYR A 41 -5.53 15.92 5.32
C TYR A 41 -5.52 16.00 6.84
N GLU A 42 -4.86 15.06 7.51
CA GLU A 42 -4.77 14.99 8.97
C GLU A 42 -4.10 16.24 9.55
N ALA A 43 -2.99 16.67 8.96
CA ALA A 43 -2.29 17.88 9.38
C ALA A 43 -3.14 19.15 9.18
N VAL A 44 -3.74 19.30 8.00
CA VAL A 44 -4.55 20.48 7.67
C VAL A 44 -5.81 20.54 8.54
N ALA A 45 -6.47 19.42 8.78
CA ALA A 45 -7.67 19.35 9.60
C ALA A 45 -7.38 19.66 11.08
N ALA A 46 -6.26 19.20 11.63
CA ALA A 46 -5.86 19.54 12.99
C ALA A 46 -5.60 21.05 13.15
N ILE A 47 -4.90 21.65 12.18
CA ILE A 47 -4.67 23.10 12.14
C ILE A 47 -6.00 23.86 12.00
N PHE A 48 -6.90 23.38 11.14
CA PHE A 48 -8.22 23.98 10.94
C PHE A 48 -9.06 23.96 12.23
N ILE A 49 -9.07 22.84 12.97
CA ILE A 49 -9.77 22.76 14.27
C ILE A 49 -9.15 23.70 15.29
N ALA A 50 -7.82 23.81 15.35
CA ALA A 50 -7.15 24.76 16.23
C ALA A 50 -7.58 26.21 15.92
N GLN A 51 -7.58 26.59 14.64
CA GLN A 51 -7.99 27.91 14.19
C GLN A 51 -9.47 28.21 14.48
N MET A 52 -10.35 27.23 14.25
CA MET A 52 -11.79 27.34 14.56
C MET A 52 -12.06 27.61 16.04
N ASN A 53 -11.24 27.06 16.93
CA ASN A 53 -11.33 27.24 18.38
C ASN A 53 -10.52 28.45 18.90
N GLY A 54 -9.89 29.23 18.03
CA GLY A 54 -9.01 30.33 18.44
C GLY A 54 -7.74 29.88 19.17
N VAL A 55 -7.36 28.60 19.05
CA VAL A 55 -6.15 28.04 19.64
C VAL A 55 -4.99 28.27 18.67
N VAL A 56 -3.94 28.97 19.13
CA VAL A 56 -2.70 29.12 18.38
C VAL A 56 -1.80 27.94 18.71
N LEU A 57 -1.46 27.15 17.70
CA LEU A 57 -0.49 26.07 17.85
C LEU A 57 0.93 26.64 17.93
N ASP A 58 1.69 26.22 18.92
CA ASP A 58 3.12 26.53 19.00
C ASP A 58 3.94 25.66 18.01
N GLY A 59 5.22 25.99 17.84
CA GLY A 59 6.09 25.25 16.94
C GLY A 59 6.27 23.77 17.30
N GLY A 60 6.22 23.42 18.59
CA GLY A 60 6.30 22.04 19.07
C GLY A 60 5.04 21.25 18.74
N GLN A 61 3.86 21.87 18.86
CA GLN A 61 2.59 21.29 18.46
C GLN A 61 2.52 21.08 16.95
N ILE A 62 3.00 22.04 16.14
CA ILE A 62 3.07 21.85 14.68
C ILE A 62 3.95 20.66 14.31
N VAL A 63 5.14 20.54 14.91
CA VAL A 63 6.01 19.38 14.70
C VAL A 63 5.33 18.09 15.14
N THR A 64 4.63 18.11 16.28
CA THR A 64 3.86 16.95 16.77
C THR A 64 2.76 16.55 15.80
N VAL A 65 1.99 17.50 15.27
CA VAL A 65 0.96 17.24 14.24
C VAL A 65 1.60 16.61 13.00
N SER A 66 2.68 17.18 12.48
CA SER A 66 3.35 16.64 11.28
C SER A 66 3.86 15.21 11.49
N LEU A 67 4.50 14.94 12.63
CA LEU A 67 5.02 13.61 12.95
C LEU A 67 3.90 12.60 13.15
N THR A 68 2.89 12.95 13.95
CA THR A 68 1.77 12.06 14.26
C THR A 68 0.92 11.80 13.02
N ALA A 69 0.66 12.79 12.16
CA ALA A 69 -0.05 12.60 10.89
C ALA A 69 0.72 11.68 9.93
N THR A 70 2.05 11.81 9.85
CA THR A 70 2.87 10.94 9.00
C THR A 70 2.88 9.49 9.51
N LEU A 71 2.98 9.31 10.83
CA LEU A 71 2.94 7.97 11.44
C LEU A 71 1.54 7.35 11.32
N ALA A 72 0.49 8.15 11.53
CA ALA A 72 -0.89 7.74 11.43
C ALA A 72 -1.26 7.36 10.00
N SER A 73 -0.81 8.10 8.98
CA SER A 73 -1.10 7.78 7.58
C SER A 73 -0.55 6.42 7.16
N VAL A 74 0.64 6.04 7.61
CA VAL A 74 1.21 4.70 7.36
C VAL A 74 0.43 3.62 8.12
N GLY A 75 0.01 3.90 9.36
CA GLY A 75 -0.76 2.95 10.18
C GLY A 75 -2.23 2.78 9.74
N ALA A 76 -2.83 3.82 9.15
CA ALA A 76 -4.24 3.87 8.77
C ALA A 76 -4.61 2.85 7.69
N ALA A 77 -3.66 2.47 6.83
CA ALA A 77 -3.89 1.53 5.73
C ALA A 77 -4.37 0.15 6.19
N SER A 78 -4.17 -0.20 7.47
CA SER A 78 -4.52 -1.52 8.03
C SER A 78 -5.95 -1.61 8.58
N ILE A 79 -6.69 -0.50 8.73
CA ILE A 79 -7.98 -0.50 9.45
C ILE A 79 -9.10 0.19 8.63
N PRO A 80 -10.23 -0.49 8.34
CA PRO A 80 -11.40 0.15 7.76
C PRO A 80 -11.95 1.25 8.69
N SER A 81 -12.26 2.44 8.15
CA SER A 81 -12.65 3.64 8.92
C SER A 81 -11.53 4.29 9.76
N ALA A 82 -10.26 3.99 9.48
CA ALA A 82 -9.11 4.54 10.20
C ALA A 82 -9.09 6.07 10.28
N GLY A 83 -9.57 6.77 9.24
CA GLY A 83 -9.44 8.24 9.12
C GLY A 83 -10.02 9.05 10.28
N LEU A 84 -11.08 8.56 10.95
CA LEU A 84 -11.63 9.23 12.14
C LEU A 84 -10.84 8.91 13.41
N VAL A 85 -10.33 7.68 13.52
CA VAL A 85 -9.54 7.23 14.68
C VAL A 85 -8.18 7.93 14.68
N THR A 86 -7.55 8.04 13.53
CA THR A 86 -6.27 8.74 13.38
C THR A 86 -6.42 10.24 13.62
N MET A 87 -7.50 10.86 13.13
CA MET A 87 -7.80 12.26 13.47
C MET A 87 -7.96 12.46 14.98
N LEU A 88 -8.71 11.59 15.65
CA LEU A 88 -8.89 11.66 17.11
C LEU A 88 -7.56 11.55 17.86
N LEU A 89 -6.69 10.65 17.43
CA LEU A 89 -5.35 10.49 17.98
C LEU A 89 -4.54 11.79 17.87
N ILE A 90 -4.53 12.42 16.70
CA ILE A 90 -3.76 13.64 16.43
C ILE A 90 -4.28 14.81 17.26
N LEU A 91 -5.60 15.03 17.28
CA LEU A 91 -6.21 16.09 18.10
C LEU A 91 -5.90 15.89 19.58
N THR A 92 -5.98 14.65 20.08
CA THR A 92 -5.64 14.32 21.46
C THR A 92 -4.16 14.56 21.76
N ALA A 93 -3.27 14.25 20.81
CA ALA A 93 -1.82 14.43 20.96
C ALA A 93 -1.41 15.90 21.14
N VAL A 94 -2.16 16.83 20.56
CA VAL A 94 -1.91 18.28 20.71
C VAL A 94 -2.88 19.00 21.65
N GLY A 95 -3.79 18.26 22.31
CA GLY A 95 -4.72 18.79 23.32
C GLY A 95 -5.89 19.59 22.73
N LEU A 96 -6.29 19.33 21.49
CA LEU A 96 -7.42 19.99 20.84
C LEU A 96 -8.75 19.29 21.15
N PRO A 97 -9.88 20.05 21.17
CA PRO A 97 -11.20 19.48 21.42
C PRO A 97 -11.61 18.53 20.29
N THR A 98 -12.08 17.35 20.68
CA THR A 98 -12.43 16.26 19.74
C THR A 98 -13.90 16.29 19.31
N SER A 99 -14.73 17.14 19.95
CA SER A 99 -16.13 17.37 19.59
C SER A 99 -16.30 17.87 18.15
N ASP A 100 -15.27 18.53 17.61
CA ASP A 100 -15.34 19.23 16.34
C ASP A 100 -15.02 18.31 15.14
N ILE A 101 -14.67 17.05 15.39
CA ILE A 101 -14.52 16.02 14.35
C ILE A 101 -15.81 15.87 13.53
N SER A 102 -16.98 16.12 14.13
CA SER A 102 -18.27 16.10 13.44
C SER A 102 -18.34 17.04 12.23
N LEU A 103 -17.66 18.18 12.28
CA LEU A 103 -17.56 19.12 11.15
C LEU A 103 -16.75 18.53 9.99
N LEU A 104 -15.67 17.79 10.31
CA LEU A 104 -14.85 17.10 9.31
C LEU A 104 -15.61 15.96 8.64
N VAL A 105 -16.39 15.18 9.42
CA VAL A 105 -17.24 14.10 8.89
C VAL A 105 -18.21 14.60 7.82
N ALA A 106 -18.74 15.81 7.97
CA ALA A 106 -19.68 16.40 7.01
C ALA A 106 -19.05 16.62 5.61
N VAL A 107 -17.74 16.85 5.54
CA VAL A 107 -17.00 17.09 4.29
C VAL A 107 -16.13 15.90 3.86
N ASP A 108 -15.95 14.90 4.73
CA ASP A 108 -15.06 13.76 4.50
C ASP A 108 -15.43 12.95 3.25
N TRP A 109 -16.72 12.87 2.89
CA TRP A 109 -17.17 12.15 1.67
C TRP A 109 -16.54 12.70 0.37
N LEU A 110 -16.20 13.99 0.34
CA LEU A 110 -15.55 14.66 -0.78
C LEU A 110 -14.03 14.60 -0.63
N LEU A 111 -13.53 14.93 0.56
CA LEU A 111 -12.09 14.96 0.83
C LEU A 111 -11.47 13.58 0.72
N ASP A 112 -12.17 12.51 1.11
CA ASP A 112 -11.71 11.13 0.98
C ASP A 112 -11.39 10.73 -0.47
N ARG A 113 -12.24 11.17 -1.41
CA ARG A 113 -12.00 10.94 -2.84
C ARG A 113 -10.79 11.69 -3.34
N MET A 114 -10.58 12.92 -2.87
CA MET A 114 -9.40 13.72 -3.20
C MET A 114 -8.12 13.08 -2.63
N ARG A 115 -8.14 12.66 -1.35
CA ARG A 115 -7.03 11.93 -0.71
C ARG A 115 -6.65 10.69 -1.50
N THR A 116 -7.64 9.86 -1.84
CA THR A 116 -7.41 8.64 -2.61
C THR A 116 -6.82 8.95 -3.97
N SER A 117 -7.29 10.00 -4.65
CA SER A 117 -6.76 10.41 -5.95
C SER A 117 -5.29 10.83 -5.87
N VAL A 118 -4.92 11.64 -4.87
CA VAL A 118 -3.53 12.05 -4.65
C VAL A 118 -2.63 10.85 -4.38
N ASN A 119 -3.04 9.93 -3.51
CA ASN A 119 -2.25 8.73 -3.20
C ASN A 119 -2.01 7.87 -4.45
N VAL A 120 -3.07 7.63 -5.24
CA VAL A 120 -2.96 6.83 -6.48
C VAL A 120 -2.07 7.50 -7.51
N VAL A 121 -2.14 8.82 -7.64
CA VAL A 121 -1.25 9.59 -8.52
C VAL A 121 0.19 9.50 -8.02
N GLY A 122 0.41 9.61 -6.71
CA GLY A 122 1.73 9.42 -6.08
C GLY A 122 2.34 8.05 -6.37
N ASP A 123 1.56 6.98 -6.20
CA ASP A 123 1.99 5.60 -6.52
C ASP A 123 2.37 5.46 -8.00
N SER A 124 1.60 6.10 -8.87
CA SER A 124 1.83 6.09 -10.31
C SER A 124 3.13 6.79 -10.70
N PHE A 125 3.39 7.97 -10.11
CA PHE A 125 4.66 8.67 -10.29
C PHE A 125 5.83 7.89 -9.70
N GLY A 126 5.66 7.31 -8.52
CA GLY A 126 6.66 6.47 -7.87
C GLY A 126 7.09 5.29 -8.76
N ALA A 127 6.12 4.59 -9.35
CA ALA A 127 6.41 3.51 -10.29
C ALA A 127 7.17 4.00 -11.54
N GLY A 128 6.81 5.16 -12.09
CA GLY A 128 7.52 5.76 -13.22
C GLY A 128 8.95 6.17 -12.90
N ILE A 129 9.18 6.76 -11.72
CA ILE A 129 10.52 7.14 -11.25
C ILE A 129 11.38 5.90 -11.03
N VAL A 130 10.88 4.89 -10.33
CA VAL A 130 11.60 3.63 -10.08
C VAL A 130 11.91 2.94 -11.41
N TYR A 131 10.95 2.87 -12.34
CA TYR A 131 11.20 2.32 -13.67
C TYR A 131 12.31 3.06 -14.42
N HIS A 132 12.33 4.39 -14.36
CA HIS A 132 13.38 5.18 -15.01
C HIS A 132 14.77 4.92 -14.40
N LEU A 133 14.86 4.84 -13.07
CA LEU A 133 16.13 4.64 -12.36
C LEU A 133 16.65 3.20 -12.47
N SER A 134 15.76 2.20 -12.56
CA SER A 134 16.13 0.77 -12.65
C SER A 134 16.31 0.25 -14.07
N ARG A 135 16.36 1.10 -15.11
CA ARG A 135 16.50 0.64 -16.51
C ARG A 135 17.69 -0.29 -16.73
N ALA A 136 18.87 0.09 -16.21
CA ALA A 136 20.08 -0.72 -16.35
C ALA A 136 19.96 -2.09 -15.66
N GLU A 137 19.23 -2.16 -14.54
CA GLU A 137 18.98 -3.41 -13.82
C GLU A 137 18.02 -4.31 -14.60
N LEU A 138 16.96 -3.73 -15.20
CA LEU A 138 16.02 -4.46 -16.05
C LEU A 138 16.72 -5.03 -17.30
N ASP A 139 17.54 -4.22 -17.98
CA ASP A 139 18.30 -4.65 -19.15
C ASP A 139 19.29 -5.78 -18.79
N ALA A 140 19.94 -5.69 -17.62
CA ALA A 140 20.83 -6.75 -17.14
C ALA A 140 20.09 -8.05 -16.79
N ILE A 141 18.87 -7.96 -16.24
CA ILE A 141 18.02 -9.12 -15.97
C ILE A 141 17.61 -9.78 -17.30
N ASP A 142 17.22 -8.99 -18.29
CA ASP A 142 16.81 -9.49 -19.61
C ASP A 142 17.98 -10.15 -20.34
N ALA A 143 19.18 -9.55 -20.29
CA ALA A 143 20.39 -10.14 -20.86
C ALA A 143 20.73 -11.51 -20.24
N ARG A 144 20.65 -11.63 -18.90
CA ARG A 144 20.87 -12.90 -18.21
C ARG A 144 19.84 -13.97 -18.55
N ALA A 145 18.58 -13.59 -18.73
CA ALA A 145 17.51 -14.50 -19.13
C ALA A 145 17.72 -15.04 -20.56
N HIS A 146 18.37 -14.26 -21.43
CA HIS A 146 18.74 -14.71 -22.77
C HIS A 146 19.99 -15.61 -22.80
N GLU A 147 20.94 -15.41 -21.89
CA GLU A 147 22.17 -16.21 -21.82
C GLU A 147 21.96 -17.60 -21.16
N ASP A 148 20.96 -17.75 -20.28
CA ASP A 148 20.60 -19.03 -19.65
C ASP A 148 19.09 -19.33 -19.77
N PRO A 149 18.67 -20.00 -20.86
CA PRO A 149 17.26 -20.36 -21.09
C PRO A 149 16.67 -21.28 -20.01
N ASP A 150 17.50 -22.03 -19.27
CA ASP A 150 17.06 -23.01 -18.27
C ASP A 150 16.56 -22.33 -16.99
N LEU A 151 16.99 -21.09 -16.72
CA LEU A 151 16.50 -20.26 -15.61
C LEU A 151 15.02 -19.88 -15.80
N THR A 152 14.59 -19.65 -17.04
CA THR A 152 13.20 -19.34 -17.41
C THR A 152 12.29 -20.55 -17.19
N HIS A 153 12.76 -21.75 -17.56
CA HIS A 153 12.04 -23.00 -17.36
C HIS A 153 11.89 -23.35 -15.86
N ARG A 154 12.92 -23.07 -15.05
CA ARG A 154 12.88 -23.28 -13.60
C ARG A 154 11.96 -22.29 -12.88
N ALA A 155 11.93 -21.02 -13.30
CA ALA A 155 11.01 -20.02 -12.76
C ALA A 155 9.54 -20.35 -13.07
N SER A 156 9.24 -20.81 -14.28
CA SER A 156 7.89 -21.27 -14.65
C SER A 156 7.47 -22.52 -13.89
N LEU A 157 8.39 -23.47 -13.65
CA LEU A 157 8.12 -24.66 -12.82
C LEU A 157 7.85 -24.28 -11.34
N TYR A 158 8.52 -23.24 -10.83
CA TYR A 158 8.29 -22.72 -9.48
C TYR A 158 6.97 -21.92 -9.34
N GLU A 159 6.52 -21.25 -10.39
CA GLU A 159 5.18 -20.61 -10.43
C GLU A 159 4.05 -21.63 -10.61
N ASP A 160 4.25 -22.64 -11.47
CA ASP A 160 3.28 -23.72 -11.70
C ASP A 160 3.11 -24.61 -10.45
N GLY A 161 4.21 -24.95 -9.78
CA GLY A 161 4.20 -25.70 -8.51
C GLY A 161 3.60 -24.94 -7.32
N ARG A 162 3.43 -23.61 -7.40
CA ARG A 162 2.71 -22.81 -6.39
C ARG A 162 1.21 -22.68 -6.67
N ASN A 163 0.80 -22.73 -7.94
CA ASN A 163 -0.61 -22.73 -8.33
C ASN A 163 -1.26 -24.12 -8.19
N HIS A 164 -0.46 -25.18 -8.16
CA HIS A 164 -0.90 -26.51 -7.76
C HIS A 164 -0.85 -26.65 -6.22
N GLN A 165 -1.81 -26.04 -5.52
CA GLN A 165 -2.20 -26.61 -4.23
C GLN A 165 -2.90 -27.93 -4.55
N PRO A 166 -2.37 -29.11 -4.15
CA PRO A 166 -3.12 -30.34 -4.31
C PRO A 166 -4.46 -30.17 -3.60
N GLY A 167 -5.55 -30.44 -4.31
CA GLY A 167 -6.87 -30.46 -3.70
C GLY A 167 -6.86 -31.41 -2.50
N ALA A 168 -7.72 -31.15 -1.50
CA ALA A 168 -7.74 -31.92 -0.24
C ALA A 168 -7.78 -33.45 -0.42
N SER A 169 -8.25 -33.96 -1.56
CA SER A 169 -8.25 -35.38 -1.92
C SER A 169 -6.87 -35.96 -2.24
N GLU A 170 -5.93 -35.19 -2.81
CA GLU A 170 -4.57 -35.65 -3.12
C GLU A 170 -3.69 -35.71 -1.87
N VAL A 171 -3.87 -34.78 -0.93
CA VAL A 171 -3.16 -34.78 0.36
C VAL A 171 -3.57 -35.99 1.21
N ILE A 172 -4.83 -36.43 1.12
CA ILE A 172 -5.32 -37.64 1.80
C ILE A 172 -4.72 -38.90 1.17
N ALA A 173 -4.63 -38.97 -0.16
CA ALA A 173 -4.02 -40.09 -0.87
C ALA A 173 -2.51 -40.22 -0.58
N LEU A 174 -1.79 -39.10 -0.51
CA LEU A 174 -0.36 -39.09 -0.19
C LEU A 174 -0.11 -39.53 1.27
N ASN A 175 -0.96 -39.11 2.21
CA ASN A 175 -0.86 -39.53 3.61
C ASN A 175 -1.24 -40.99 3.85
N SER A 176 -2.11 -41.60 3.03
CA SER A 176 -2.39 -43.03 3.12
C SER A 176 -1.23 -43.91 2.63
N VAL A 177 -0.51 -43.47 1.59
CA VAL A 177 0.64 -44.20 1.04
C VAL A 177 1.84 -44.15 2.01
N VAL A 178 2.09 -43.00 2.66
CA VAL A 178 3.16 -42.86 3.67
C VAL A 178 2.86 -43.65 4.95
N ALA A 179 1.58 -43.85 5.28
CA ALA A 179 1.16 -44.63 6.46
C ALA A 179 1.27 -46.15 6.26
N GLU A 180 1.21 -46.65 5.02
CA GLU A 180 1.42 -48.08 4.72
C GLU A 180 2.90 -48.47 4.74
N ASP A 181 3.80 -47.58 4.34
CA ASP A 181 5.26 -47.83 4.40
C ASP A 181 5.83 -47.79 5.83
N SER A 182 5.14 -47.13 6.77
CA SER A 182 5.57 -47.07 8.18
C SER A 182 5.16 -48.28 9.03
N LYS A 183 4.53 -49.32 8.44
CA LYS A 183 4.16 -50.57 9.14
C LYS A 183 5.07 -51.75 8.81
N VAL A 184 6.07 -51.57 7.96
CA VAL A 184 7.07 -52.61 7.63
C VAL A 184 8.47 -52.07 7.88
N THR A 185 8.75 -51.71 9.14
CA THR A 185 10.12 -51.68 9.69
C THR A 185 10.09 -51.79 11.20
#